data_AF-A0A7C1LFV5-F1
#
_entry.id   AF-A0A7C1LFV5-F1
#
_cell.length_a   1.000
_cell.length_b   1.000
_cell.length_c   1.000
_cell.angle_alpha   90.00
_cell.angle_beta   90.00
_cell.angle_gamma   90.00
#
_symmetry.space_group_name_H-M   'P 1'
#
loop_
_entity.id
_entity.type
_entity.pdbx_description
1 polymer ?
#
loop_
_entity_poly.entity_id
_entity_poly.type
_entity_poly.pdbx_seq_one_letter_code
_entity_poly.pdbx_strand_id
1 'polypeptide(L)'
;MDKLNPLYNDALLDLDGDGLTNGVECQYGSMANNSDSDDDYMPDKWEFDNNLNLIFNDANLDPDNDGLTNVNEFLNNTNPHLDDTDGDTWNDGDEIYYNTDPLDPNDFPQPNDPDDPVDPDDPVDPDNTNSSGKSVPGYNMFFLIGLLGVIISIGISIKKKF
;
A
#
# COMPACT_ATOMS: atom_id res chain seq x y z
N MET A 1 31.29 5.48 -5.11
CA MET A 1 31.20 5.43 -6.58
C MET A 1 32.44 4.79 -7.15
N ASP A 2 32.46 3.46 -7.15
CA ASP A 2 33.29 2.76 -8.13
C ASP A 2 32.51 2.82 -9.45
N LYS A 3 32.89 3.77 -10.31
CA LYS A 3 32.22 4.00 -11.59
C LYS A 3 32.78 3.01 -12.60
N LEU A 4 31.94 2.65 -13.58
CA LEU A 4 32.33 1.95 -14.83
C LEU A 4 33.79 2.18 -15.18
N ASN A 5 34.55 1.10 -15.30
CA ASN A 5 35.97 1.19 -15.58
C ASN A 5 36.17 1.78 -16.99
N PRO A 6 36.71 3.00 -17.15
CA PRO A 6 36.84 3.60 -18.49
C PRO A 6 37.85 2.86 -19.39
N LEU A 7 38.62 1.92 -18.84
CA LEU A 7 39.60 1.11 -19.56
C LEU A 7 39.01 -0.23 -20.04
N TYR A 8 37.83 -0.63 -19.57
CA TYR A 8 37.15 -1.88 -19.92
C TYR A 8 35.65 -1.63 -20.09
N ASN A 9 35.04 -2.16 -21.15
CA ASN A 9 33.58 -2.11 -21.21
C ASN A 9 32.97 -3.11 -20.22
N ASP A 10 32.78 -2.67 -18.98
CA ASP A 10 32.19 -3.43 -17.88
C ASP A 10 30.72 -3.07 -17.63
N ALA A 11 30.13 -2.19 -18.43
CA ALA A 11 28.75 -1.74 -18.27
C ALA A 11 27.70 -2.85 -18.39
N LEU A 12 28.05 -3.99 -19.03
CA LEU A 12 27.20 -5.17 -19.15
C LEU A 12 27.53 -6.25 -18.11
N LEU A 13 28.51 -6.01 -17.23
CA LEU A 13 28.79 -6.89 -16.11
C LEU A 13 27.84 -6.55 -14.95
N ASP A 14 27.80 -7.46 -13.99
CA ASP A 14 27.07 -7.39 -12.73
C ASP A 14 28.12 -7.77 -11.68
N LEU A 15 28.65 -6.76 -10.99
CA LEU A 15 29.90 -6.88 -10.22
C LEU A 15 29.66 -7.33 -8.77
N ASP A 16 28.50 -7.05 -8.19
CA ASP A 16 28.09 -7.59 -6.88
C ASP A 16 27.17 -8.82 -6.97
N GLY A 17 26.59 -9.10 -8.15
CA GLY A 17 25.78 -10.29 -8.40
C GLY A 17 24.33 -10.17 -7.95
N ASP A 18 23.80 -8.96 -7.79
CA ASP A 18 22.41 -8.73 -7.38
C ASP A 18 21.41 -8.86 -8.56
N GLY A 19 21.91 -8.87 -9.80
CA GLY A 19 21.14 -8.99 -11.03
C GLY A 19 20.89 -7.67 -11.76
N LEU A 20 21.42 -6.55 -11.27
CA LEU A 20 21.47 -5.25 -11.93
C LEU A 20 22.86 -5.10 -12.59
N THR A 21 22.92 -4.59 -13.82
CA THR A 21 24.22 -4.41 -14.47
C THR A 21 24.89 -3.12 -14.00
N ASN A 22 26.23 -3.09 -13.95
CA ASN A 22 27.03 -1.91 -13.59
C ASN A 22 26.61 -0.64 -14.34
N GLY A 23 26.19 -0.80 -15.61
CA GLY A 23 25.72 0.31 -16.45
C GLY A 23 24.38 0.90 -16.00
N VAL A 24 23.47 0.05 -15.53
CA VAL A 24 22.16 0.45 -15.00
C VAL A 24 22.36 1.11 -13.63
N GLU A 25 23.14 0.50 -12.74
CA GLU A 25 23.44 1.09 -11.43
C GLU A 25 24.08 2.47 -11.58
N CYS A 26 25.05 2.61 -12.49
CA CYS A 26 25.66 3.91 -12.81
C CYS A 26 24.65 4.94 -13.36
N GLN A 27 23.61 4.49 -14.07
CA GLN A 27 22.54 5.37 -14.59
C GLN A 27 21.62 5.86 -13.46
N TYR A 28 21.32 5.01 -12.49
CA TYR A 28 20.43 5.32 -11.36
C TYR A 28 21.18 5.90 -10.15
N GLY A 29 22.51 5.85 -10.17
CA GLY A 29 23.38 6.45 -9.16
C GLY A 29 23.77 5.50 -8.04
N SER A 30 23.29 4.25 -8.08
CA SER A 30 23.64 3.18 -7.16
C SER A 30 25.05 2.65 -7.45
N MET A 31 25.55 1.75 -6.60
CA MET A 31 26.93 1.31 -6.56
C MET A 31 27.10 -0.10 -7.11
N ALA A 32 27.72 -0.20 -8.29
CA ALA A 32 28.05 -1.46 -8.99
C ALA A 32 28.73 -2.59 -8.21
N ASN A 33 29.17 -2.32 -6.99
CA ASN A 33 29.92 -3.25 -6.16
C ASN A 33 29.27 -3.43 -4.78
N ASN A 34 28.00 -3.03 -4.64
CA ASN A 34 27.22 -3.13 -3.43
C ASN A 34 25.75 -3.38 -3.77
N SER A 35 25.27 -4.58 -3.43
CA SER A 35 23.93 -5.04 -3.79
C SER A 35 22.78 -4.33 -3.06
N ASP A 36 23.09 -3.44 -2.11
CA ASP A 36 22.16 -2.63 -1.29
C ASP A 36 22.87 -1.29 -1.05
N SER A 37 22.68 -0.35 -1.98
CA SER A 37 23.51 0.84 -2.12
C SER A 37 23.25 1.91 -1.07
N ASP A 38 22.08 1.91 -0.44
CA ASP A 38 21.74 2.84 0.64
C ASP A 38 21.66 2.19 2.03
N ASP A 39 22.03 0.90 2.11
CA ASP A 39 22.14 0.10 3.33
C ASP A 39 20.80 0.03 4.10
N ASP A 40 19.68 -0.13 3.38
CA ASP A 40 18.33 -0.16 3.96
C ASP A 40 17.69 -1.56 4.07
N TYR A 41 18.47 -2.60 3.75
CA TYR A 41 18.11 -4.02 3.75
C TYR A 41 17.26 -4.48 2.56
N MET A 42 17.06 -3.63 1.55
CA MET A 42 16.45 -4.01 0.29
C MET A 42 17.52 -4.02 -0.82
N PRO A 43 17.63 -5.09 -1.63
CA PRO A 43 18.61 -5.11 -2.71
C PRO A 43 18.28 -4.10 -3.83
N ASP A 44 19.29 -3.45 -4.41
CA ASP A 44 19.16 -2.46 -5.51
C ASP A 44 18.29 -3.02 -6.64
N LYS A 45 18.51 -4.28 -7.01
CA LYS A 45 17.71 -4.97 -8.03
C LYS A 45 16.23 -5.08 -7.66
N TRP A 46 15.89 -5.38 -6.41
CA TRP A 46 14.49 -5.47 -5.98
C TRP A 46 13.83 -4.09 -5.96
N GLU A 47 14.53 -3.08 -5.45
CA GLU A 47 14.05 -1.70 -5.48
C GLU A 47 13.83 -1.20 -6.91
N PHE A 48 14.77 -1.51 -7.82
CA PHE A 48 14.66 -1.17 -9.23
C PHE A 48 13.43 -1.80 -9.89
N ASP A 49 13.17 -3.10 -9.64
CA ASP A 49 12.04 -3.81 -10.21
C ASP A 49 10.69 -3.30 -9.64
N ASN A 50 10.70 -2.77 -8.42
CA ASN A 50 9.52 -2.24 -7.72
C ASN A 50 9.42 -0.70 -7.74
N ASN A 51 10.22 -0.01 -8.57
CA ASN A 51 10.21 1.45 -8.71
C ASN A 51 10.48 2.25 -7.42
N LEU A 52 11.28 1.70 -6.50
CA LEU A 52 11.76 2.37 -5.29
C LEU A 52 13.11 3.09 -5.52
N ASN A 53 13.74 3.59 -4.46
CA ASN A 53 14.90 4.48 -4.56
C ASN A 53 16.21 3.85 -4.09
N LEU A 54 16.98 3.32 -5.04
CA LEU A 54 18.29 2.66 -4.86
C LEU A 54 19.38 3.45 -4.12
N ILE A 55 19.17 4.72 -3.77
CA ILE A 55 20.19 5.57 -3.12
C ILE A 55 19.65 6.35 -1.92
N PHE A 56 18.43 6.08 -1.48
CA PHE A 56 17.81 6.75 -0.36
C PHE A 56 16.96 5.76 0.42
N ASN A 57 17.41 5.47 1.65
CA ASN A 57 16.71 4.60 2.57
C ASN A 57 15.23 4.97 2.69
N ASP A 58 14.41 4.17 2.03
CA ASP A 58 12.95 4.28 2.00
C ASP A 58 12.26 3.03 2.54
N ALA A 59 13.02 2.06 3.05
CA ALA A 59 12.59 0.85 3.75
C ALA A 59 11.39 1.00 4.70
N ASN A 60 11.22 2.16 5.37
CA ASN A 60 10.14 2.41 6.32
C ASN A 60 8.93 3.18 5.74
N LEU A 61 8.94 3.47 4.43
CA LEU A 61 7.78 4.05 3.75
C LEU A 61 6.77 2.96 3.42
N ASP A 62 5.54 3.40 3.20
CA ASP A 62 4.35 2.61 2.90
C ASP A 62 3.60 3.37 1.78
N PRO A 63 3.92 3.11 0.51
CA PRO A 63 3.42 3.91 -0.61
C PRO A 63 1.94 3.70 -0.95
N ASP A 64 1.38 2.50 -0.74
CA ASP A 64 -0.02 2.14 -0.99
C ASP A 64 -0.91 2.31 0.24
N ASN A 65 -0.34 2.37 1.45
CA ASN A 65 -1.02 2.60 2.73
C ASN A 65 -1.84 1.40 3.21
N ASP A 66 -1.35 0.19 3.01
CA ASP A 66 -1.92 -1.05 3.56
C ASP A 66 -1.40 -1.39 4.97
N GLY A 67 -0.37 -0.66 5.44
CA GLY A 67 0.25 -0.87 6.74
C GLY A 67 1.53 -1.70 6.71
N LEU A 68 1.99 -2.15 5.54
CA LEU A 68 3.29 -2.76 5.33
C LEU A 68 4.31 -1.74 4.82
N THR A 69 5.49 -1.75 5.43
CA THR A 69 6.60 -0.94 4.94
C THR A 69 7.29 -1.63 3.77
N ASN A 70 7.95 -0.89 2.87
CA ASN A 70 8.73 -1.45 1.74
C ASN A 70 9.62 -2.65 2.13
N VAL A 71 10.29 -2.61 3.28
CA VAL A 71 11.13 -3.75 3.71
C VAL A 71 10.32 -4.98 4.12
N ASN A 72 9.10 -4.78 4.68
CA ASN A 72 8.19 -5.88 4.98
C ASN A 72 7.60 -6.45 3.68
N GLU A 73 7.28 -5.59 2.72
CA GLU A 73 6.87 -5.98 1.37
C GLU A 73 7.92 -6.88 0.71
N PHE A 74 9.19 -6.47 0.75
CA PHE A 74 10.30 -7.29 0.28
C PHE A 74 10.38 -8.66 0.97
N LEU A 75 10.19 -8.71 2.29
CA LEU A 75 10.27 -9.94 3.07
C LEU A 75 9.10 -10.90 2.82
N ASN A 76 7.94 -10.39 2.45
CA ASN A 76 6.73 -11.18 2.15
C ASN A 76 6.53 -11.43 0.65
N ASN A 77 7.33 -10.80 -0.21
CA ASN A 77 7.22 -10.82 -1.68
C ASN A 77 5.92 -10.23 -2.22
N THR A 78 5.35 -9.28 -1.49
CA THR A 78 4.21 -8.45 -1.88
C THR A 78 4.70 -7.23 -2.67
N ASN A 79 3.78 -6.43 -3.20
CA ASN A 79 4.07 -5.29 -4.04
C ASN A 79 3.90 -3.97 -3.27
N PRO A 80 4.95 -3.17 -3.05
CA PRO A 80 4.90 -1.93 -2.26
C PRO A 80 4.07 -0.78 -2.88
N HIS A 81 3.35 -1.05 -3.97
CA HIS A 81 2.49 -0.12 -4.69
C HIS A 81 1.09 -0.68 -4.96
N LEU A 82 0.76 -1.85 -4.42
CA LEU A 82 -0.56 -2.46 -4.46
C LEU A 82 -0.92 -2.88 -3.04
N ASP A 83 -2.00 -2.31 -2.53
CA ASP A 83 -2.53 -2.70 -1.23
C ASP A 83 -2.95 -4.17 -1.19
N ASP A 84 -3.37 -4.74 -2.32
CA ASP A 84 -3.83 -6.12 -2.49
C ASP A 84 -3.03 -6.78 -3.63
N THR A 85 -2.01 -7.59 -3.28
CA THR A 85 -1.08 -8.16 -4.26
C THR A 85 -1.71 -9.28 -5.10
N ASP A 86 -2.56 -10.11 -4.51
CA ASP A 86 -3.12 -11.28 -5.18
C ASP A 86 -4.51 -11.05 -5.83
N GLY A 87 -5.14 -9.93 -5.49
CA GLY A 87 -6.36 -9.41 -6.07
C GLY A 87 -7.65 -10.00 -5.50
N ASP A 88 -7.63 -10.46 -4.25
CA ASP A 88 -8.78 -11.11 -3.60
C ASP A 88 -9.64 -10.20 -2.72
N THR A 89 -9.29 -8.92 -2.65
CA THR A 89 -9.92 -7.79 -1.94
C THR A 89 -9.53 -7.59 -0.48
N TRP A 90 -8.64 -8.41 0.08
CA TRP A 90 -7.94 -8.11 1.33
C TRP A 90 -6.61 -7.43 1.02
N ASN A 91 -6.16 -6.57 1.93
CA ASN A 91 -4.85 -5.95 1.76
C ASN A 91 -3.77 -6.81 2.42
N ASP A 92 -2.55 -6.75 1.86
CA ASP A 92 -1.44 -7.61 2.25
C ASP A 92 -1.13 -7.46 3.76
N GLY A 93 -1.21 -6.24 4.29
CA GLY A 93 -1.06 -5.94 5.71
C GLY A 93 -2.03 -6.67 6.63
N ASP A 94 -3.32 -6.69 6.29
CA ASP A 94 -4.37 -7.40 7.02
C ASP A 94 -4.14 -8.91 6.93
N GLU A 95 -3.83 -9.44 5.76
CA GLU A 95 -3.59 -10.86 5.56
C GLU A 95 -2.43 -11.37 6.43
N ILE A 96 -1.31 -10.64 6.46
CA ILE A 96 -0.19 -10.95 7.35
C ILE A 96 -0.61 -10.87 8.83
N TYR A 97 -1.41 -9.89 9.22
CA TYR A 97 -1.90 -9.74 10.59
C TYR A 97 -2.74 -10.96 11.03
N TYR A 98 -3.56 -11.49 10.13
CA TYR A 98 -4.40 -12.67 10.34
C TYR A 98 -3.69 -14.01 10.06
N ASN A 99 -2.41 -13.99 9.68
CA ASN A 99 -1.60 -15.15 9.31
C ASN A 99 -2.14 -15.94 8.10
N THR A 100 -2.66 -15.23 7.10
CA THR A 100 -2.97 -15.80 5.78
C THR A 100 -1.86 -15.47 4.78
N ASP A 101 -1.96 -15.95 3.54
CA ASP A 101 -0.90 -15.82 2.52
C ASP A 101 -1.28 -14.73 1.50
N PRO A 102 -0.65 -13.54 1.52
CA PRO A 102 -1.01 -12.41 0.64
C PRO A 102 -0.68 -12.62 -0.84
N LEU A 103 -0.28 -13.85 -1.20
CA LEU A 103 0.04 -14.28 -2.56
C LEU A 103 -0.88 -15.41 -3.06
N ASP A 104 -1.83 -15.89 -2.24
CA ASP A 104 -2.83 -16.88 -2.63
C ASP A 104 -4.25 -16.32 -2.47
N PRO A 105 -4.95 -16.00 -3.59
CA PRO A 105 -6.27 -15.35 -3.57
C PRO A 105 -7.41 -16.28 -3.08
N ASN A 106 -7.06 -17.40 -2.45
CA ASN A 106 -7.95 -18.34 -1.78
C ASN A 106 -7.59 -18.55 -0.31
N ASP A 107 -6.55 -17.89 0.20
CA ASP A 107 -6.10 -17.93 1.59
C ASP A 107 -6.19 -16.52 2.19
N PHE A 108 -7.42 -16.12 2.50
CA PHE A 108 -7.75 -14.82 3.07
C PHE A 108 -8.45 -14.96 4.42
N PRO A 109 -8.46 -13.89 5.25
CA PRO A 109 -9.13 -13.87 6.54
C PRO A 109 -10.57 -14.34 6.41
N GLN A 110 -10.90 -15.43 7.10
CA GLN A 110 -12.25 -15.98 7.08
C GLN A 110 -13.06 -15.40 8.22
N PRO A 111 -14.25 -14.84 7.96
CA PRO A 111 -15.09 -14.18 8.96
C PRO A 111 -15.63 -15.05 10.11
N ASN A 112 -15.16 -16.29 10.29
CA ASN A 112 -15.56 -17.19 11.39
C ASN A 112 -14.40 -18.07 11.88
N ASP A 113 -13.15 -17.64 11.74
CA ASP A 113 -12.00 -18.37 12.29
C ASP A 113 -11.91 -18.13 13.82
N PRO A 114 -11.95 -19.15 14.68
CA PRO A 114 -11.78 -18.97 16.13
C PRO A 114 -10.40 -18.42 16.55
N ASP A 115 -9.41 -18.40 15.66
CA ASP A 115 -8.10 -17.78 15.88
C ASP A 115 -8.03 -16.32 15.40
N ASP A 116 -9.16 -15.75 14.93
CA ASP A 116 -9.29 -14.37 14.47
C ASP A 116 -9.35 -13.35 15.65
N PRO A 117 -8.37 -12.42 15.77
CA PRO A 117 -8.46 -11.30 16.69
C PRO A 117 -9.48 -10.25 16.22
N VAL A 118 -10.63 -10.18 16.90
CA VAL A 118 -11.70 -9.18 16.68
C VAL A 118 -11.17 -7.78 16.29
N ASP A 119 -11.35 -7.40 15.03
CA ASP A 119 -11.05 -6.08 14.50
C ASP A 119 -12.34 -5.31 14.15
N PRO A 120 -12.61 -4.16 14.79
CA PRO A 120 -13.78 -3.33 14.47
C PRO A 120 -13.76 -2.68 13.08
N ASP A 121 -12.65 -2.69 12.35
CA ASP A 121 -12.51 -2.09 11.02
C ASP A 121 -12.64 -3.09 9.86
N ASP A 122 -12.86 -4.38 10.14
CA ASP A 122 -13.13 -5.42 9.12
C ASP A 122 -14.50 -5.16 8.42
N PRO A 123 -14.50 -4.87 7.10
CA PRO A 123 -15.72 -4.61 6.35
C PRO A 123 -16.56 -5.87 6.03
N VAL A 124 -16.03 -7.07 6.27
CA VAL A 124 -16.65 -8.38 5.98
C VAL A 124 -16.97 -9.22 7.22
N ASP A 125 -16.65 -8.73 8.41
CA ASP A 125 -16.95 -9.37 9.69
C ASP A 125 -18.48 -9.54 9.93
N PRO A 126 -19.01 -10.79 10.01
CA PRO A 126 -20.38 -11.11 10.36
C PRO A 126 -20.64 -11.07 11.87
N ASP A 127 -19.60 -10.94 12.70
CA ASP A 127 -19.65 -10.90 14.15
C ASP A 127 -19.90 -9.49 14.73
N ASN A 128 -19.83 -8.45 13.90
CA ASN A 128 -20.54 -7.16 14.04
C ASN A 128 -22.07 -7.34 13.94
N THR A 129 -22.60 -8.21 14.79
CA THR A 129 -24.01 -8.50 14.99
C THR A 129 -24.69 -7.38 15.78
N ASN A 130 -24.62 -6.18 15.25
CA ASN A 130 -25.84 -5.36 15.16
C ASN A 130 -26.69 -5.83 13.97
N SER A 131 -26.96 -7.15 13.89
CA SER A 131 -27.79 -7.77 12.87
C SER A 131 -29.28 -7.53 13.17
N SER A 132 -29.69 -6.27 13.03
CA SER A 132 -30.93 -5.97 12.33
C SER A 132 -30.52 -5.49 10.94
N GLY A 133 -30.54 -6.43 10.01
CA GLY A 133 -29.77 -6.42 8.78
C GLY A 133 -29.82 -5.17 7.92
N LYS A 134 -28.77 -5.01 7.12
CA LYS A 134 -28.83 -4.28 5.87
C LYS A 134 -28.02 -5.05 4.83
N SER A 135 -28.68 -5.29 3.71
CA SER A 135 -28.09 -5.56 2.41
C SER A 135 -26.81 -4.75 2.22
N VAL A 136 -25.79 -5.36 1.63
CA VAL A 136 -24.76 -4.65 0.87
C VAL A 136 -25.34 -4.26 -0.49
N PRO A 137 -25.58 -2.96 -0.76
CA PRO A 137 -25.56 -2.45 -2.12
C PRO A 137 -24.38 -1.48 -2.27
N GLY A 138 -23.76 -1.55 -3.45
CA GLY A 138 -22.58 -0.78 -3.81
C GLY A 138 -22.64 0.72 -3.55
N TYR A 139 -21.44 1.29 -3.55
CA TYR A 139 -21.12 2.71 -3.56
C TYR A 139 -22.28 3.61 -4.02
N ASN A 140 -22.93 4.25 -3.06
CA ASN A 140 -23.79 5.41 -3.29
C ASN A 140 -23.21 6.60 -2.55
N MET A 141 -22.43 7.37 -3.29
CA MET A 141 -21.91 8.68 -2.91
C MET A 141 -23.07 9.66 -2.66
N PHE A 142 -23.50 9.82 -1.40
CA PHE A 142 -24.23 11.00 -0.94
C PHE A 142 -23.85 11.34 0.50
N PHE A 143 -22.86 12.23 0.64
CA PHE A 143 -22.71 13.07 1.82
C PHE A 143 -24.00 13.87 2.03
N LEU A 144 -24.66 13.73 3.19
CA LEU A 144 -25.28 14.81 4.00
C LEU A 144 -26.24 14.21 5.04
N ILE A 145 -26.01 14.42 6.34
CA ILE A 145 -26.53 15.59 7.07
C ILE A 145 -26.08 15.58 8.54
N GLY A 146 -25.21 16.53 8.88
CA GLY A 146 -24.96 16.99 10.24
C GLY A 146 -25.24 18.48 10.38
N LEU A 147 -26.32 19.01 9.79
CA LEU A 147 -26.85 20.33 10.12
C LEU A 147 -28.32 20.45 9.66
N LEU A 148 -29.26 20.31 10.59
CA LEU A 148 -30.66 20.65 10.36
C LEU A 148 -31.00 21.87 11.20
N GLY A 149 -31.01 23.03 10.54
CA GLY A 149 -31.39 24.31 11.10
C GLY A 149 -31.68 25.29 9.97
N VAL A 150 -32.66 24.99 9.12
CA VAL A 150 -33.17 25.94 8.11
C VAL A 150 -34.68 26.03 8.22
N ILE A 151 -35.17 27.23 8.56
CA ILE A 151 -36.48 27.70 8.10
C ILE A 151 -36.26 29.09 7.51
N ILE A 152 -36.25 29.16 6.17
CA ILE A 152 -36.40 30.38 5.41
C ILE A 152 -37.91 30.63 5.28
N SER A 153 -38.41 31.64 5.97
CA SER A 153 -39.75 32.22 5.72
C SER A 153 -39.58 33.54 4.99
N ILE A 154 -39.78 33.53 3.67
CA ILE A 154 -40.03 34.75 2.89
C ILE A 154 -41.54 34.93 2.82
N GLY A 155 -42.05 35.98 3.45
CA GLY A 155 -43.45 36.40 3.40
C GLY A 155 -43.55 37.91 3.50
N ILE A 156 -43.50 38.57 2.34
CA ILE A 156 -43.84 40.00 2.18
C ILE A 156 -45.34 40.17 2.48
N SER A 157 -45.70 41.09 3.38
CA SER A 157 -47.06 41.67 3.44
C SER A 157 -47.04 43.12 3.90
N ILE A 158 -47.97 43.89 3.34
CA ILE A 158 -47.95 45.33 3.07
C ILE A 158 -48.86 46.09 4.05
N LYS A 159 -48.41 47.27 4.51
CA LYS A 159 -49.13 48.45 5.08
C LYS A 159 -50.28 48.27 6.10
N LYS A 160 -50.23 49.06 7.19
CA LYS A 160 -51.08 50.27 7.36
C LYS A 160 -50.63 51.19 8.50
N LYS A 161 -50.74 52.50 8.23
CA LYS A 161 -50.69 53.65 9.15
C LYS A 161 -51.62 53.45 10.35
N PHE A 162 -51.24 53.95 11.53
CA PHE A 162 -51.75 55.19 12.14
C PHE A 162 -50.71 55.76 13.09
#